data_AF-A0A218XUW2-F1
#
_entry.id   AF-A0A218XUW2-F1
#
_cell.length_a   1.000
_cell.length_b   1.000
_cell.length_c   1.000
_cell.angle_alpha   90.00
_cell.angle_beta   90.00
_cell.angle_gamma   90.00
#
_symmetry.space_group_name_H-M   'P 1'
#
loop_
_entity.id
_entity.type
_entity.pdbx_description
1 polymer ?
#
loop_
_entity_poly.entity_id
_entity_poly.type
_entity_poly.pdbx_seq_one_letter_code
_entity_poly.pdbx_strand_id
1 'polypeptide(L)'
;MFSQQFHAWAQGTKSRLPQLVVSLQDAGILVSRAQHAAHHRPPYNNNYCIVSGVWNTFLDETKAFEALEMALFFKFWLRSRSWDQPSSEWTEDLEASAQIEA
;
A
#
# COMPACT_ATOMS: atom_id res chain seq x y z
N MET A 1 1.68 10.28 13.59
CA MET A 1 2.65 9.38 14.27
C MET A 1 2.26 7.92 14.12
N PHE A 2 1.05 7.50 14.50
CA PHE A 2 0.64 6.08 14.40
C PHE A 2 0.52 5.52 12.97
N SER A 3 0.03 6.30 12.00
CA SER A 3 -0.07 5.85 10.59
C SER A 3 1.27 5.39 10.02
N GLN A 4 2.32 6.22 10.21
CA GLN A 4 3.67 5.90 9.74
C GLN A 4 4.24 4.68 10.45
N GLN A 5 3.96 4.52 11.76
CA GLN A 5 4.44 3.37 12.52
C GLN A 5 3.78 2.06 12.06
N PHE A 6 2.47 2.07 11.79
CA PHE A 6 1.75 0.88 11.34
C PHE A 6 2.20 0.47 9.94
N HIS A 7 2.45 1.46 9.07
CA HIS A 7 3.03 1.22 7.76
C HIS A 7 4.48 0.68 7.86
N ALA A 8 5.32 1.22 8.75
CA ALA A 8 6.66 0.71 9.00
C ALA A 8 6.65 -0.75 9.51
N TRP A 9 5.69 -1.11 10.37
CA TRP A 9 5.50 -2.52 10.76
C TRP A 9 5.05 -3.42 9.62
N ALA A 10 4.43 -2.88 8.57
CA ALA A 10 4.05 -3.65 7.38
C ALA A 10 5.26 -4.00 6.49
N GLN A 11 6.37 -3.26 6.59
CA GLN A 11 7.62 -3.60 5.91
C GLN A 11 8.31 -4.80 6.61
N GLY A 12 8.36 -4.74 7.94
CA GLY A 12 9.08 -5.70 8.78
C GLY A 12 8.60 -7.15 8.70
N THR A 13 9.51 -8.08 8.96
CA THR A 13 9.20 -9.52 9.07
C THR A 13 8.50 -9.84 10.40
N LYS A 14 7.64 -10.87 10.42
CA LYS A 14 6.87 -11.27 11.62
C LYS A 14 7.75 -11.53 12.85
N SER A 15 8.98 -12.03 12.66
CA SER A 15 9.92 -12.32 13.76
C SER A 15 10.48 -11.07 14.45
N ARG A 16 10.41 -9.91 13.82
CA ARG A 16 10.90 -8.62 14.35
C ARG A 16 9.79 -7.77 15.00
N LEU A 17 8.56 -8.27 15.04
CA LEU A 17 7.41 -7.53 15.54
C LEU A 17 6.87 -8.13 16.85
N PRO A 18 6.31 -7.31 17.76
CA PRO A 18 5.57 -7.82 18.90
C PRO A 18 4.41 -8.72 18.46
N GLN A 19 4.15 -9.80 19.19
CA GLN A 19 3.11 -10.77 18.84
C GLN A 19 1.72 -10.10 18.67
N LEU A 20 1.41 -9.09 19.47
CA LEU A 20 0.17 -8.33 19.35
C LEU A 20 0.06 -7.63 17.99
N VAL A 21 1.15 -7.03 17.50
CA VAL A 21 1.17 -6.36 16.18
C VAL A 21 0.92 -7.39 15.07
N VAL A 22 1.59 -8.55 15.13
CA VAL A 22 1.39 -9.63 14.17
C VAL A 22 -0.06 -10.10 14.16
N SER A 23 -0.66 -10.34 15.32
CA SER A 23 -2.07 -10.74 15.42
C SER A 23 -3.02 -9.69 14.84
N LEU A 24 -2.74 -8.40 15.04
CA LEU A 24 -3.56 -7.32 14.47
C LEU A 24 -3.38 -7.21 12.95
N GLN A 25 -2.18 -7.48 12.42
CA GLN A 25 -1.93 -7.56 10.97
C GLN A 25 -2.63 -8.76 10.33
N ASP A 26 -2.58 -9.93 10.99
CA ASP A 26 -3.24 -11.15 10.52
C ASP A 26 -4.78 -11.02 10.57
N ALA A 27 -5.31 -10.22 11.50
CA ALA A 27 -6.73 -9.87 11.56
C ALA A 27 -7.13 -8.74 10.58
N GLY A 28 -6.18 -8.14 9.84
CA GLY A 28 -6.41 -7.01 8.94
C GLY A 28 -6.70 -5.67 9.64
N ILE A 29 -6.76 -5.63 10.97
CA ILE A 29 -6.95 -4.40 11.74
C ILE A 29 -5.81 -3.43 11.46
N LEU A 30 -4.58 -3.93 11.42
CA LEU A 30 -3.42 -3.24 10.88
C LEU A 30 -3.12 -3.74 9.47
N VAL A 31 -2.56 -2.88 8.62
CA VAL A 31 -2.13 -3.30 7.28
C VAL A 31 -1.08 -4.41 7.39
N SER A 32 -1.28 -5.48 6.61
CA SER A 32 -0.36 -6.62 6.61
C SER A 32 0.83 -6.40 5.70
N ARG A 33 1.92 -7.15 5.96
CA ARG A 33 3.09 -7.18 5.06
C ARG A 33 2.75 -7.61 3.64
N ALA A 34 1.83 -8.55 3.48
CA ALA A 34 1.42 -9.02 2.16
C ALA A 34 0.72 -7.93 1.35
N GLN A 35 -0.18 -7.17 1.99
CA GLN A 35 -0.88 -6.05 1.35
C GLN A 35 0.07 -4.91 1.02
N HIS A 36 0.99 -4.57 1.92
CA HIS A 36 2.04 -3.60 1.65
C HIS A 36 2.92 -4.05 0.46
N ALA A 37 3.44 -5.28 0.48
CA ALA A 37 4.24 -5.80 -0.64
C ALA A 37 3.47 -5.87 -1.97
N ALA A 38 2.15 -6.09 -1.94
CA ALA A 38 1.31 -6.05 -3.13
C ALA A 38 1.11 -4.63 -3.67
N HIS A 39 1.01 -3.64 -2.78
CA HIS A 39 0.94 -2.21 -3.14
C HIS A 39 2.21 -1.74 -3.87
N HIS A 40 3.37 -2.23 -3.42
CA HIS A 40 4.70 -1.91 -3.95
C HIS A 40 5.07 -2.68 -5.23
N ARG A 41 4.08 -3.31 -5.88
CA ARG A 41 4.30 -4.04 -7.14
C ARG A 41 3.43 -3.45 -8.25
N PRO A 42 3.92 -3.48 -9.50
CA PRO A 42 3.08 -3.16 -10.65
C PRO A 42 1.77 -3.96 -10.63
N PRO A 43 0.63 -3.34 -10.95
CA PRO A 43 0.47 -2.01 -11.54
C PRO A 43 0.27 -0.86 -10.53
N TYR A 44 0.63 -1.04 -9.25
CA TYR A 44 0.58 0.00 -8.20
C TYR A 44 -0.81 0.61 -7.93
N ASN A 45 -1.87 -0.14 -8.18
CA ASN A 45 -3.26 0.33 -8.09
C ASN A 45 -4.11 -0.41 -7.05
N ASN A 46 -3.49 -0.99 -6.02
CA ASN A 46 -4.19 -1.79 -5.00
C ASN A 46 -3.72 -1.42 -3.59
N ASN A 47 -4.44 -1.90 -2.57
CA ASN A 47 -4.04 -1.82 -1.16
C ASN A 47 -3.68 -0.40 -0.66
N TYR A 48 -4.41 0.62 -1.10
CA TYR A 48 -4.13 2.02 -0.77
C TYR A 48 -4.25 2.36 0.73
N CYS A 49 -4.98 1.59 1.53
CA CYS A 49 -5.08 1.82 2.97
C CYS A 49 -3.82 1.33 3.70
N ILE A 50 -2.96 2.27 4.10
CA ILE A 50 -1.68 2.03 4.77
C ILE A 50 -1.77 1.85 6.29
N VAL A 51 -2.95 1.99 6.86
CA VAL A 51 -3.17 1.93 8.33
C VAL A 51 -3.84 0.60 8.69
N SER A 52 -4.96 0.31 8.03
CA SER A 52 -5.78 -0.88 8.25
C SER A 52 -6.01 -1.60 6.94
N GLY A 53 -5.86 -2.92 6.96
CA GLY A 53 -6.09 -3.78 5.81
C GLY A 53 -7.55 -4.13 5.56
N VAL A 54 -8.46 -3.86 6.52
CA VAL A 54 -9.88 -4.28 6.48
C VAL A 54 -10.59 -3.85 5.20
N TRP A 55 -10.34 -2.63 4.74
CA TRP A 55 -11.07 -2.05 3.61
C TRP A 55 -10.42 -2.30 2.25
N ASN A 56 -9.15 -2.71 2.21
CA ASN A 56 -8.40 -2.80 0.96
C ASN A 56 -9.08 -3.74 -0.05
N THR A 57 -9.44 -4.97 0.35
CA THR A 57 -10.09 -5.92 -0.55
C THR A 57 -11.38 -5.35 -1.14
N PHE A 58 -12.25 -4.77 -0.31
CA PHE A 58 -13.50 -4.19 -0.77
C PHE A 58 -13.29 -3.00 -1.72
N LEU A 59 -12.36 -2.10 -1.39
CA LEU A 59 -12.07 -0.91 -2.22
C LEU A 59 -11.39 -1.28 -3.54
N ASP A 60 -10.51 -2.29 -3.53
CA ASP A 60 -9.83 -2.79 -4.72
C ASP A 60 -10.82 -3.51 -5.65
N GLU A 61 -11.68 -4.38 -5.12
CA GLU A 61 -12.70 -5.10 -5.90
C GLU A 61 -13.72 -4.15 -6.54
N THR A 62 -14.09 -3.08 -5.82
CA THR A 62 -15.02 -2.07 -6.32
C THR A 62 -14.35 -1.00 -7.19
N LYS A 63 -13.01 -1.04 -7.34
CA LYS A 63 -12.21 -0.01 -8.04
C LYS A 63 -12.55 1.41 -7.58
N ALA A 64 -12.74 1.56 -6.26
CA ALA A 64 -13.27 2.79 -5.69
C ALA A 64 -12.36 3.99 -5.96
N PHE A 65 -11.03 3.79 -5.91
CA PHE A 65 -10.06 4.85 -6.15
C PHE A 65 -9.94 5.19 -7.63
N GLU A 66 -9.94 4.22 -8.55
CA GLU A 66 -9.98 4.50 -9.98
C GLU A 66 -11.27 5.24 -10.37
N ALA A 67 -12.41 4.89 -9.78
CA ALA A 67 -13.65 5.62 -9.99
C ALA A 67 -13.55 7.08 -9.51
N LEU A 68 -12.89 7.32 -8.37
CA LEU A 68 -12.64 8.66 -7.86
C LEU A 68 -11.69 9.45 -8.78
N GLU A 69 -10.63 8.83 -9.28
CA GLU A 69 -9.72 9.44 -10.27
C GLU A 69 -10.49 9.86 -11.53
N MET A 70 -11.37 8.99 -12.06
CA MET A 70 -12.20 9.32 -13.22
C MET A 70 -13.15 10.48 -12.92
N ALA A 71 -13.77 10.51 -11.74
CA ALA A 71 -14.65 11.61 -11.35
C ALA A 71 -13.89 12.95 -11.27
N LEU A 72 -12.68 12.95 -10.70
CA LEU A 72 -11.80 14.12 -10.65
C LEU A 72 -11.37 14.56 -12.05
N PHE A 73 -11.03 13.60 -12.93
CA PHE A 73 -10.69 13.89 -14.31
C PHE A 73 -11.86 14.56 -15.06
N PHE A 74 -13.07 14.02 -14.99
CA PHE A 74 -14.22 14.63 -15.67
C PHE A 74 -14.60 16.00 -15.09
N LYS A 75 -14.36 16.23 -13.80
CA LYS A 75 -14.70 17.50 -13.14
C LYS A 75 -13.66 18.59 -13.38
N PHE A 76 -12.37 18.23 -13.34
CA PHE A 76 -11.26 19.19 -13.30
C PHE A 76 -10.30 19.08 -14.48
N TRP A 77 -10.48 18.08 -15.35
CA TRP A 77 -9.57 17.75 -16.45
C TRP A 77 -8.14 17.44 -15.99
N LEU A 78 -7.97 17.08 -14.71
CA LEU A 78 -6.70 16.67 -14.14
C LEU A 78 -6.49 15.17 -14.37
N ARG A 79 -5.52 14.84 -15.20
CA ARG A 79 -5.11 13.45 -15.47
C ARG A 79 -4.37 12.90 -14.25
N SER A 80 -4.80 11.74 -13.75
CA SER A 80 -4.08 11.07 -12.66
C SER A 80 -2.73 10.57 -13.15
N ARG A 81 -1.70 10.73 -12.30
CA ARG A 81 -0.35 10.21 -12.57
C ARG A 81 -0.31 8.68 -12.59
N SER A 82 -1.24 8.03 -11.88
CA SER A 82 -1.35 6.56 -11.84
C SER A 82 -1.71 5.93 -13.19
N TRP A 83 -2.16 6.72 -14.17
CA TRP A 83 -2.58 6.22 -15.49
C TRP A 83 -1.43 6.01 -16.46
N ASP A 84 -0.26 6.53 -16.13
CA ASP A 84 0.93 6.36 -16.96
C ASP A 84 1.59 5.02 -16.63
N GLN A 85 2.11 4.33 -17.65
CA GLN A 85 2.80 3.06 -17.38
C GLN A 85 4.03 3.31 -16.51
N PRO A 86 4.32 2.43 -15.53
CA PRO A 86 5.57 2.50 -14.79
C PRO A 86 6.74 2.49 -15.78
N SER A 87 7.57 3.53 -15.76
CA SER A 87 8.76 3.56 -16.61
C SER A 87 9.74 2.51 -16.11
N SER A 88 10.42 1.81 -17.02
CA SER A 88 11.50 0.88 -16.66
C SER A 88 12.69 1.56 -15.96
N GLU A 89 12.72 2.90 -15.98
CA GLU A 89 13.72 3.72 -15.30
C GLU A 89 13.50 3.80 -13.78
N TRP A 90 12.27 3.59 -13.30
CA TRP A 90 11.96 3.61 -11.88
C TRP A 90 11.48 2.23 -11.44
N THR A 91 12.37 1.48 -10.79
CA THR A 91 12.00 0.30 -10.01
C THR A 91 12.27 0.65 -8.55
N GLU A 92 11.36 0.29 -7.66
CA GLU A 92 11.60 0.48 -6.23
C GLU A 92 12.81 -0.37 -5.81
N ASP A 93 13.86 0.30 -5.31
CA ASP A 93 15.07 -0.36 -4.85
C ASP A 93 14.76 -1.23 -3.63
N LEU A 94 14.55 -2.52 -3.88
CA LEU A 94 14.38 -3.55 -2.86
C LEU A 94 15.60 -3.64 -1.93
N GLU A 95 16.77 -3.19 -2.40
CA GLU A 95 18.01 -3.16 -1.62
C GLU A 95 18.08 -1.94 -0.69
N ALA A 96 17.64 -0.75 -1.13
CA ALA A 96 17.64 0.47 -0.31
C ALA A 96 16.63 0.41 0.84
N SER A 97 15.47 -0.22 0.59
CA SER A 97 14.47 -0.48 1.62
C SER A 97 14.98 -1.46 2.68
N ALA A 98 15.77 -2.47 2.30
CA ALA A 98 16.41 -3.40 3.23
C ALA A 98 17.59 -2.79 4.02
N GLN A 99 18.28 -1.77 3.50
CA GLN A 99 19.40 -1.12 4.21
C GLN A 99 18.96 -0.15 5.32
N ILE A 100 17.72 0.32 5.30
CA ILE A 100 17.11 1.06 6.41
C ILE A 100 16.73 0.10 7.57
N GLU A 101 16.79 -1.21 7.35
CA GLU A 101 16.36 -2.27 8.27
C GLU A 101 17.50 -2.97 9.06
N ALA A 102 18.72 -2.43 9.06
CA ALA A 102 19.86 -2.93 9.83
C ALA A 102 20.08 -2.16 11.15
#